data_AF-A0A5S3U3N2-F1
#
_entry.id   AF-A0A5S3U3N2-F1
#
_cell.length_a   1.000
_cell.length_b   1.000
_cell.length_c   1.000
_cell.angle_alpha   90.00
_cell.angle_beta   90.00
_cell.angle_gamma   90.00
#
_symmetry.space_group_name_H-M   'P 1'
#
loop_
_entity.id
_entity.type
_entity.pdbx_description
1 polymer ?
#
loop_
_entity_poly.entity_id
_entity_poly.type
_entity_poly.pdbx_seq_one_letter_code
_entity_poly.pdbx_strand_id
1 'polypeptide(L)'
;IKLINPKLRGWSNYYRHCVAKQVFGYVSHKLFLALWHWAKRRHPTKSKTWIAMKYFINRRGQWQFHGWQKSMNMDCQFNLFQIAKVPIERHVKIRSEATPFDPLYQEYLAKRKAKRQCRNSWNEPNLAAL
;
A
#
# COMPACT_ATOMS: atom_id res chain seq x y z
N ILE A 1 6.12 -7.09 10.45
CA ILE A 1 5.08 -6.25 9.79
C ILE A 1 5.58 -4.81 9.61
N LYS A 2 5.96 -4.10 10.69
CA LYS A 2 6.45 -2.71 10.61
C LYS A 2 7.61 -2.50 9.62
N LEU A 3 8.53 -3.45 9.53
CA LEU A 3 9.66 -3.37 8.57
C LEU A 3 9.27 -3.67 7.12
N ILE A 4 8.30 -4.55 6.88
CA ILE A 4 7.97 -5.03 5.53
C ILE A 4 6.93 -4.15 4.85
N ASN A 5 6.00 -3.57 5.62
CA ASN A 5 4.92 -2.74 5.08
C ASN A 5 5.43 -1.52 4.31
N PRO A 6 6.39 -0.72 4.83
CA PRO A 6 6.93 0.43 4.09
C PRO A 6 7.60 0.02 2.78
N LYS A 7 8.37 -1.08 2.79
CA LYS A 7 9.03 -1.62 1.59
C LYS A 7 8.02 -2.05 0.53
N LEU A 8 7.00 -2.82 0.93
CA LEU A 8 5.94 -3.24 0.01
C LEU A 8 5.15 -2.06 -0.54
N ARG A 9 4.79 -1.10 0.31
CA ARG A 9 4.06 0.11 -0.11
C ARG A 9 4.87 0.94 -1.10
N GLY A 10 6.14 1.20 -0.82
CA GLY A 10 7.02 1.97 -1.69
C GLY A 10 7.16 1.28 -3.06
N TRP A 11 7.50 0.00 -3.06
CA TRP A 11 7.65 -0.79 -4.29
C TRP A 11 6.35 -0.86 -5.09
N SER A 12 5.21 -1.14 -4.45
CA SER A 12 3.92 -1.21 -5.15
C SER A 12 3.51 0.15 -5.71
N ASN A 13 3.78 1.24 -4.98
CA ASN A 13 3.43 2.59 -5.43
C ASN A 13 4.27 3.04 -6.62
N TYR A 14 5.53 2.60 -6.70
CA TYR A 14 6.39 2.83 -7.84
C TYR A 14 5.87 2.09 -9.09
N TYR A 15 5.59 0.79 -8.97
CA TYR A 15 5.19 -0.05 -10.12
C TYR A 15 3.70 0.00 -10.49
N ARG A 16 2.84 0.68 -9.71
CA ARG A 16 1.39 0.71 -9.97
C ARG A 16 0.99 1.36 -11.30
N HIS A 17 1.91 2.03 -12.00
CA HIS A 17 1.63 2.65 -13.30
C HIS A 17 1.87 1.70 -14.49
N CYS A 18 2.60 0.60 -14.24
CA CYS A 18 2.89 -0.44 -15.22
C CYS A 18 1.83 -1.55 -15.18
N VAL A 19 1.93 -2.53 -16.08
CA VAL A 19 1.07 -3.74 -16.08
C VAL A 19 1.53 -4.72 -14.98
N ALA A 20 1.44 -4.32 -13.71
CA ALA A 20 2.05 -5.04 -12.59
C ALA A 20 1.07 -5.94 -11.80
N LYS A 21 -0.21 -6.04 -12.22
CA LYS A 21 -1.26 -6.67 -11.39
C LYS A 21 -1.00 -8.15 -11.10
N GLN A 22 -0.60 -8.92 -12.11
CA GLN A 22 -0.26 -10.34 -11.94
C GLN A 22 0.95 -10.52 -11.01
N VAL A 23 1.97 -9.67 -11.16
CA VAL A 23 3.16 -9.68 -10.30
C VAL A 23 2.81 -9.36 -8.84
N PHE A 24 1.93 -8.38 -8.61
CA PHE A 24 1.45 -8.07 -7.26
C PHE A 24 0.69 -9.26 -6.64
N GLY A 25 -0.10 -9.99 -7.43
CA GLY A 25 -0.75 -11.23 -7.00
C GLY A 25 0.28 -12.31 -6.63
N TYR A 26 1.27 -12.53 -7.49
CA TYR A 26 2.35 -13.49 -7.25
C TYR A 26 3.14 -13.18 -5.97
N VAL A 27 3.57 -11.93 -5.79
CA VAL A 27 4.30 -11.50 -4.59
C VAL A 27 3.44 -11.68 -3.33
N SER A 28 2.16 -11.33 -3.38
CA SER A 28 1.23 -11.53 -2.27
C SER A 28 1.12 -13.02 -1.87
N HIS A 29 1.02 -13.91 -2.87
CA HIS A 29 0.97 -15.35 -2.64
C HIS A 29 2.28 -15.89 -2.04
N LYS A 30 3.44 -15.48 -2.57
CA LYS A 30 4.74 -15.90 -2.03
C LYS A 30 4.97 -15.39 -0.60
N LEU A 31 4.56 -14.16 -0.29
CA LEU A 31 4.59 -13.63 1.08
C LEU A 31 3.75 -14.47 2.03
N PHE A 32 2.53 -14.84 1.62
CA PHE A 32 1.66 -15.70 2.42
C PHE A 32 2.33 -17.05 2.73
N LEU A 33 2.87 -17.74 1.71
CA LEU A 33 3.54 -19.03 1.89
C LEU A 33 4.77 -18.92 2.81
N ALA A 34 5.59 -17.88 2.63
CA ALA A 34 6.77 -17.66 3.47
C ALA A 34 6.38 -17.45 4.95
N LEU A 35 5.33 -16.66 5.21
CA LEU A 35 4.81 -16.41 6.56
C LEU A 35 4.15 -17.66 7.15
N TRP A 36 3.44 -18.44 6.34
CA TRP A 36 2.84 -19.70 6.75
C TRP A 36 3.90 -20.73 7.18
N HIS A 37 4.96 -20.90 6.37
CA HIS A 37 6.08 -21.77 6.72
C HIS A 37 6.82 -21.29 7.97
N TRP A 38 7.05 -19.97 8.10
CA TRP A 38 7.61 -19.40 9.32
C TRP A 38 6.75 -19.70 10.55
N ALA A 39 5.43 -19.52 10.46
CA ALA A 39 4.52 -19.75 11.57
C ALA A 39 4.45 -21.24 11.98
N LYS A 40 4.43 -22.15 11.00
CA LYS A 40 4.52 -23.60 11.24
C LYS A 40 5.82 -24.00 11.92
N ARG A 41 6.97 -23.52 11.44
CA ARG A 41 8.27 -23.82 12.05
C ARG A 41 8.38 -23.29 13.47
N ARG A 42 7.75 -22.16 13.77
CA ARG A 42 7.76 -21.58 15.12
C ARG A 42 6.94 -22.39 16.14
N HIS A 43 5.95 -23.16 15.68
CA HIS A 43 5.04 -23.92 16.54
C HIS A 43 4.87 -25.35 16.05
N PRO A 44 5.90 -26.21 16.17
CA PRO A 44 5.87 -27.58 15.62
C PRO A 44 4.81 -28.47 16.28
N THR A 45 4.45 -28.20 17.54
CA THR A 45 3.49 -29.00 18.33
C THR A 45 2.05 -28.50 18.22
N LYS A 46 1.80 -27.35 17.56
CA LYS A 46 0.46 -26.77 17.45
C LYS A 46 -0.20 -27.14 16.13
N SER A 47 -1.52 -27.31 16.18
CA SER A 47 -2.30 -27.63 14.98
C SER A 47 -2.26 -26.50 13.96
N LYS A 48 -2.46 -26.84 12.68
CA LYS A 48 -2.54 -25.87 11.58
C LYS A 48 -3.66 -24.85 11.81
N THR A 49 -4.79 -25.29 12.35
CA THR A 49 -5.94 -24.43 12.70
C THR A 49 -5.56 -23.39 13.74
N TRP A 50 -4.86 -23.80 14.80
CA TRP A 50 -4.40 -22.87 15.83
C TRP A 50 -3.41 -21.84 15.26
N ILE A 51 -2.49 -22.28 14.39
CA ILE A 51 -1.55 -21.37 13.71
C ILE A 51 -2.30 -20.35 12.85
N ALA A 52 -3.29 -20.80 12.08
CA ALA A 52 -4.13 -19.93 11.26
C ALA A 52 -4.84 -18.88 12.12
N MET A 53 -5.53 -19.29 13.19
CA MET A 53 -6.26 -18.39 14.09
C MET A 53 -5.35 -17.42 14.86
N LYS A 54 -4.11 -17.83 15.17
CA LYS A 54 -3.16 -17.00 15.92
C LYS A 54 -2.54 -15.88 15.07
N TYR A 55 -2.20 -16.19 13.82
CA TYR A 55 -1.39 -15.29 12.98
C TYR A 55 -2.17 -14.65 11.84
N PHE A 56 -3.30 -15.22 11.45
CA PHE A 56 -4.05 -14.78 10.29
C PHE A 56 -5.49 -14.45 10.70
N ILE A 57 -5.95 -13.28 10.29
CA ILE A 57 -7.32 -12.84 10.47
C ILE A 57 -8.03 -12.89 9.13
N ASN A 58 -9.20 -13.54 9.09
CA ASN A 58 -10.04 -13.53 7.91
C ASN A 58 -10.83 -12.21 7.88
N ARG A 59 -10.47 -11.31 6.95
CA ARG A 59 -11.22 -10.07 6.72
C ARG A 59 -11.80 -10.10 5.31
N ARG A 60 -13.13 -10.23 5.22
CA ARG A 60 -13.89 -10.27 3.95
C ARG A 60 -13.39 -11.38 3.01
N GLY A 61 -13.24 -12.60 3.54
CA GLY A 61 -12.83 -13.78 2.77
C GLY A 61 -11.33 -13.88 2.48
N GLN A 62 -10.50 -13.02 3.08
CA GLN A 62 -9.05 -13.01 2.85
C GLN A 62 -8.29 -13.14 4.16
N TRP A 63 -7.43 -14.16 4.22
CA TRP A 63 -6.52 -14.39 5.33
C TRP A 63 -5.37 -13.38 5.31
N GLN A 64 -5.32 -12.51 6.31
CA GLN A 64 -4.31 -11.46 6.43
C GLN A 64 -3.44 -11.72 7.64
N PHE A 65 -2.12 -11.73 7.43
CA PHE A 65 -1.18 -11.85 8.53
C PHE A 65 -1.26 -10.60 9.43
N HIS A 66 -1.43 -10.80 10.73
CA HIS A 66 -1.52 -9.73 11.71
C HIS A 66 -0.59 -9.96 12.91
N GLY A 67 -0.45 -8.92 13.72
CA GLY A 67 0.25 -8.98 14.99
C GLY A 67 -0.25 -7.90 15.94
N TRP A 68 -0.05 -8.11 17.23
CA TRP A 68 -0.39 -7.17 18.29
C TRP A 68 0.89 -6.59 18.88
N GLN A 69 0.88 -5.30 19.22
CA GLN A 69 1.95 -4.68 19.98
C GLN A 69 1.36 -3.60 20.88
N LYS A 70 1.79 -3.59 22.15
CA LYS A 70 1.48 -2.51 23.09
C LYS A 70 2.25 -1.25 22.72
N SER A 71 1.55 -0.14 22.62
CA SER A 71 2.10 1.20 22.40
C SER A 71 1.36 2.17 23.30
N MET A 72 2.07 2.94 24.14
CA MET A 72 1.45 3.91 25.09
C MET A 72 0.25 3.32 25.85
N ASN A 73 0.41 2.14 26.45
CA ASN A 73 -0.64 1.40 27.18
C ASN A 73 -1.89 0.99 26.37
N MET A 74 -1.86 1.10 25.04
CA MET A 74 -2.91 0.63 24.15
C MET A 74 -2.44 -0.57 23.31
N ASP A 75 -3.31 -1.56 23.12
CA ASP A 75 -3.05 -2.68 22.22
C ASP A 75 -3.28 -2.26 20.77
N CYS A 76 -2.20 -2.09 20.00
CA CYS A 76 -2.27 -1.75 18.58
C CYS A 76 -2.19 -3.02 17.72
N GLN A 77 -3.20 -3.25 16.88
CA GLN A 77 -3.18 -4.30 15.87
C GLN A 77 -2.52 -3.81 14.59
N PHE A 78 -1.54 -4.56 14.09
CA PHE A 78 -0.89 -4.32 12.81
C PHE A 78 -1.24 -5.42 11.82
N ASN A 79 -1.60 -5.03 10.59
CA ASN A 79 -1.87 -5.95 9.49
C ASN A 79 -0.79 -5.82 8.42
N LEU A 80 -0.45 -6.94 7.78
CA LEU A 80 0.41 -6.95 6.61
C LEU A 80 -0.27 -6.23 5.43
N PHE A 81 0.47 -5.33 4.78
CA PHE A 81 0.00 -4.61 3.62
C PHE A 81 -0.37 -5.56 2.46
N GLN A 82 -1.56 -5.35 1.89
CA GLN A 82 -2.12 -6.20 0.84
C GLN A 82 -1.72 -5.67 -0.54
N ILE A 83 -0.51 -6.03 -0.99
CA ILE A 83 0.03 -5.55 -2.27
C ILE A 83 -0.86 -5.91 -3.47
N ALA A 84 -1.52 -7.07 -3.46
CA ALA A 84 -2.45 -7.48 -4.50
C ALA A 84 -3.65 -6.53 -4.66
N LYS A 85 -4.00 -5.75 -3.63
CA LYS A 85 -5.11 -4.79 -3.67
C LYS A 85 -4.74 -3.44 -4.28
N VAL A 86 -3.45 -3.17 -4.50
CA VAL A 86 -3.03 -1.92 -5.12
C VAL A 86 -3.65 -1.82 -6.53
N PRO A 87 -4.42 -0.75 -6.82
CA PRO A 87 -4.98 -0.56 -8.14
C PRO A 87 -3.90 -0.02 -9.09
N ILE A 88 -3.95 -0.52 -10.32
CA ILE A 88 -3.12 -0.03 -11.41
C ILE A 88 -3.69 1.32 -11.86
N GLU A 89 -2.87 2.36 -11.84
CA GLU A 89 -3.27 3.71 -12.22
C GLU A 89 -2.43 4.15 -13.41
N ARG A 90 -3.03 4.35 -14.58
CA ARG A 90 -2.27 4.79 -15.75
C ARG A 90 -1.98 6.29 -15.67
N HIS A 91 -0.79 6.67 -16.13
CA HIS A 91 -0.50 8.08 -16.35
C HIS A 91 -1.32 8.59 -17.52
N VAL A 92 -2.06 9.68 -17.30
CA VAL A 92 -2.77 10.39 -18.37
C VAL A 92 -1.78 11.33 -19.03
N LYS A 93 -1.53 11.21 -20.34
CA LYS A 93 -0.66 12.14 -21.09
C LYS A 93 -1.26 13.55 -21.06
N ILE A 94 -0.42 14.59 -21.18
CA ILE A 94 -0.92 15.95 -21.44
C ILE A 94 -1.29 16.06 -22.92
N ARG A 95 -2.36 16.79 -23.26
CA ARG A 95 -2.66 17.14 -24.65
C ARG A 95 -1.50 17.94 -25.24
N SER A 96 -1.04 17.56 -26.44
CA SER A 96 0.10 18.19 -27.10
C SER A 96 -0.14 19.66 -27.42
N GLU A 97 -1.37 20.00 -27.78
CA GLU A 97 -1.77 21.36 -28.19
C GLU A 97 -1.99 22.29 -26.99
N ALA A 98 -2.07 21.75 -25.76
CA ALA A 98 -2.42 22.53 -24.59
C ALA A 98 -1.27 23.46 -24.18
N THR A 99 -1.42 24.75 -24.46
CA THR A 99 -0.51 25.82 -24.06
C THR A 99 -1.05 26.57 -22.84
N PRO A 100 -0.19 27.02 -21.90
CA PRO A 100 -0.64 27.73 -20.69
C PRO A 100 -1.29 29.10 -20.95
N PHE A 101 -1.01 29.72 -22.08
CA PHE A 101 -1.44 31.09 -22.41
C PHE A 101 -2.70 31.13 -23.29
N ASP A 102 -3.14 29.99 -23.80
CA ASP A 102 -4.35 29.90 -24.60
C ASP A 102 -5.58 29.75 -23.67
N PRO A 103 -6.54 30.69 -23.70
CA PRO A 103 -7.75 30.66 -22.87
C PRO A 103 -8.55 29.36 -23.02
N LEU A 104 -8.50 28.70 -24.19
CA LEU A 104 -9.21 27.44 -24.45
C LEU A 104 -8.76 26.31 -23.51
N TYR A 105 -7.49 26.30 -23.10
CA TYR A 105 -6.91 25.24 -22.26
C TYR A 105 -6.85 25.58 -20.78
N GLN A 106 -7.26 26.79 -20.37
CA GLN A 106 -7.21 27.25 -18.98
C GLN A 106 -7.98 26.31 -18.04
N GLU A 107 -9.20 25.92 -18.41
CA GLU A 107 -10.03 25.01 -17.60
C GLU A 107 -9.42 23.60 -17.52
N TYR A 108 -8.90 23.08 -18.64
CA TYR A 108 -8.23 21.78 -18.70
C TYR A 108 -7.01 21.73 -17.77
N LEU A 109 -6.16 22.76 -17.81
CA LEU A 109 -4.97 22.86 -16.96
C LEU A 109 -5.32 23.04 -15.48
N ALA A 110 -6.35 23.84 -15.17
CA ALA A 110 -6.85 24.02 -13.81
C ALA A 110 -7.36 22.70 -13.19
N LYS A 111 -8.21 21.95 -13.91
CA LYS A 111 -8.69 20.62 -13.47
C LYS A 111 -7.54 19.63 -13.27
N ARG A 112 -6.53 19.67 -14.13
CA ARG A 112 -5.34 18.80 -14.04
C ARG A 112 -4.44 19.16 -12.86
N LYS A 113 -4.32 20.45 -12.49
CA LYS A 113 -3.58 20.92 -11.32
C LYS A 113 -4.24 20.46 -10.02
N ALA A 114 -5.56 20.56 -9.91
CA ALA A 114 -6.31 20.12 -8.73
C ALA A 114 -6.19 18.60 -8.47
N LYS A 115 -6.11 17.79 -9.54
CA LYS A 115 -5.94 16.33 -9.44
C LYS A 115 -4.55 15.89 -8.94
N ARG A 116 -3.56 16.78 -8.92
CA ARG A 116 -2.30 16.55 -8.20
C ARG A 116 -2.53 16.79 -6.70
N GLN A 117 -3.18 15.86 -6.02
CA GLN A 117 -2.79 15.60 -4.63
C GLN A 117 -1.35 15.07 -4.71
N CYS A 118 -0.39 15.98 -4.56
CA CYS A 118 1.03 15.67 -4.75
C CYS A 118 1.42 14.50 -3.84
N ARG A 119 2.08 13.49 -4.42
CA ARG A 119 2.67 12.35 -3.71
C ARG A 119 3.66 12.74 -2.61
N ASN A 120 4.19 13.96 -2.68
CA ASN A 120 5.05 14.62 -1.69
C ASN A 120 4.58 16.08 -1.49
N SER A 121 3.29 16.33 -1.21
CA SER A 121 2.92 17.64 -0.68
C SER A 121 3.56 17.78 0.70
N TRP A 122 4.69 18.48 0.78
CA TRP A 122 5.08 19.20 1.99
C TRP A 122 3.97 20.23 2.24
N ASN A 123 2.87 19.78 2.84
CA ASN A 123 1.69 20.61 3.13
C ASN A 123 1.78 21.24 4.52
N GLU A 124 2.93 21.13 5.19
CA GLU A 124 3.27 21.98 6.31
C GLU A 124 4.24 23.04 5.76
N PRO A 125 3.83 24.29 5.49
CA PRO A 125 4.78 25.36 5.59
C PRO A 125 5.33 25.30 7.01
N ASN A 126 6.63 25.08 7.18
CA ASN A 126 7.28 25.40 8.46
C ASN A 126 6.83 26.82 8.79
N LEU A 127 6.07 26.99 9.88
CA LEU A 127 5.87 28.29 10.47
C LEU A 127 7.27 28.79 10.77
N ALA A 128 7.80 29.64 9.88
CA ALA A 128 8.97 30.44 10.19
C ALA A 128 8.61 31.14 11.49
N ALA A 129 9.40 30.85 12.53
CA ALA A 129 9.23 31.41 13.85
C ALA A 129 9.05 32.93 13.73
N LEU A 130 7.91 33.41 14.22
CA LEU A 130 7.79 34.74 14.77
C LEU A 130 8.41 34.71 16.17
#